data_AF-A0A927M515-F1
#
_entry.id   AF-A0A927M515-F1
#
_cell.length_a   1.000
_cell.length_b   1.000
_cell.length_c   1.000
_cell.angle_alpha   90.00
_cell.angle_beta   90.00
_cell.angle_gamma   90.00
#
_symmetry.space_group_name_H-M   'P 1'
#
loop_
_entity.id
_entity.type
_entity.pdbx_description
1 polymer ?
#
loop_
_entity_poly.entity_id
_entity_poly.type
_entity_poly.pdbx_seq_one_letter_code
_entity_poly.pdbx_strand_id
1 'polypeptide(L)'
;MQNSEGIGVICLLPHCAYLSQTSRMLEIHRALTARGVPVRVATHGGTHERVLARAGVAYDVIGPPMSAERCARFVREQPSSGPVWQSAYSDDELRAYVRAEVDYFREHRISVAVTGFTLSTVLSTGAAGIRLVTEHSASWVPPVLERGLLPVPTRPVVPALRFLPGPVVRRLLGAAPPRVNFYCAGFNRVAAELGLPPVPSLAALLLGDLTLVTEAPEVLGVPAAEIADWSPAGRRGYRPETRLRCTGPLFAHLDIPVPSRVDQFLNRPGPVVYLAITSSPAELVRAVVRALGVLDARVLVAATVHDLGDLEGPRVMVGGVLPSHLIMPRVDLAITAGGQGSVQTAMAGGTPLLGLPLQLEQELNISLVERLGAARRVALRHAGTAELADTARAMLADQRYRKAAERIRDRYAGIDGPANAAEAIIEYAGAR
;
A
#
# COMPACT_ATOMS: atom_id res chain seq x y z
N MET A 1 7.16 -21.59 -22.06
CA MET A 1 8.53 -21.05 -22.05
C MET A 1 8.67 -20.13 -23.26
N GLN A 2 8.32 -18.86 -23.12
CA GLN A 2 8.68 -17.84 -24.12
C GLN A 2 10.12 -17.39 -23.82
N ASN A 3 10.93 -17.26 -24.88
CA ASN A 3 12.35 -16.92 -24.85
C ASN A 3 12.66 -15.70 -23.95
N SER A 4 13.45 -15.92 -22.90
CA SER A 4 14.05 -14.87 -22.07
C SER A 4 15.21 -14.13 -22.77
N GLU A 5 15.63 -14.57 -23.95
CA GLU A 5 16.81 -14.06 -24.69
C GLU A 5 16.70 -12.62 -25.21
N GLY A 6 15.58 -11.92 -24.99
CA GLY A 6 15.38 -10.52 -25.41
C GLY A 6 15.01 -9.53 -24.29
N ILE A 7 14.83 -10.02 -23.06
CA ILE A 7 14.36 -9.20 -21.94
C ILE A 7 15.59 -8.62 -21.22
N GLY A 8 15.72 -7.29 -21.21
CA GLY A 8 16.76 -6.63 -20.43
C GLY A 8 16.58 -6.83 -18.92
N VAL A 9 17.61 -6.54 -18.13
CA VAL A 9 17.58 -6.85 -16.69
C VAL A 9 16.52 -5.99 -15.98
N ILE A 10 15.64 -6.64 -15.20
CA ILE A 10 14.65 -5.96 -14.37
C ILE A 10 15.26 -5.68 -13.00
N CYS A 11 15.13 -4.45 -12.52
CA CYS A 11 15.51 -4.06 -11.16
C CYS A 11 14.26 -3.76 -10.33
N LEU A 12 14.08 -4.45 -9.20
CA LEU A 12 13.08 -4.08 -8.19
C LEU A 12 13.72 -3.15 -7.16
N LEU A 13 13.12 -1.98 -6.94
CA LEU A 13 13.57 -0.97 -5.98
C LEU A 13 12.54 -0.75 -4.86
N PRO A 14 12.46 -1.66 -3.86
CA PRO A 14 11.63 -1.44 -2.69
C PRO A 14 12.10 -0.26 -1.86
N HIS A 15 11.15 0.58 -1.45
CA HIS A 15 11.40 1.59 -0.41
C HIS A 15 11.27 0.96 0.98
N CYS A 16 12.38 0.47 1.53
CA CYS A 16 12.42 -0.33 2.76
C CYS A 16 12.07 0.43 4.05
N ALA A 17 11.71 1.71 3.99
CA ALA A 17 11.04 2.42 5.09
C ALA A 17 9.60 1.92 5.33
N TYR A 18 8.98 1.26 4.33
CA TYR A 18 7.60 0.76 4.43
C TYR A 18 7.56 -0.77 4.31
N LEU A 19 6.95 -1.42 5.30
CA LEU A 19 6.69 -2.85 5.25
C LEU A 19 5.82 -3.24 4.03
N SER A 20 4.82 -2.43 3.70
CA SER A 20 3.91 -2.69 2.57
C SER A 20 4.63 -2.65 1.22
N GLN A 21 5.54 -1.69 1.03
CA GLN A 21 6.33 -1.57 -0.18
C GLN A 21 7.31 -2.75 -0.31
N THR A 22 8.01 -3.07 0.78
CA THR A 22 8.99 -4.17 0.81
C THR A 22 8.34 -5.53 0.56
N SER A 23 7.19 -5.80 1.20
CA SER A 23 6.50 -7.08 1.06
C SER A 23 5.87 -7.28 -0.31
N ARG A 24 5.30 -6.24 -0.94
CA ARG A 24 4.78 -6.35 -2.31
C ARG A 24 5.88 -6.57 -3.34
N MET A 25 7.01 -5.87 -3.22
CA MET A 25 8.19 -6.15 -4.05
C MET A 25 8.69 -7.58 -3.88
N LEU A 26 8.65 -8.12 -2.66
CA LEU A 26 9.00 -9.52 -2.43
C LEU A 26 8.06 -10.49 -3.15
N GLU A 27 6.75 -10.24 -3.17
CA GLU A 27 5.81 -11.09 -3.94
C GLU A 27 6.06 -11.00 -5.46
N ILE A 28 6.31 -9.78 -5.98
CA ILE A 28 6.68 -9.59 -7.39
C ILE A 28 8.00 -10.32 -7.71
N HIS A 29 9.00 -10.22 -6.83
CA HIS A 29 10.27 -10.91 -6.95
C HIS A 29 10.08 -12.43 -7.06
N ARG A 30 9.27 -13.02 -6.15
CA ARG A 30 8.95 -14.46 -6.18
C ARG A 30 8.29 -14.85 -7.49
N ALA A 31 7.32 -14.09 -7.97
CA ALA A 31 6.59 -14.37 -9.20
C ALA A 31 7.44 -14.23 -10.47
N LEU A 32 8.36 -13.26 -10.53
CA LEU A 32 9.35 -13.12 -11.61
C LEU A 32 10.39 -14.24 -11.58
N THR A 33 10.90 -14.58 -10.39
CA THR A 33 11.89 -15.66 -10.20
C THR A 33 11.30 -17.01 -10.61
N ALA A 34 10.04 -17.28 -10.25
CA ALA A 34 9.33 -18.49 -10.66
C ALA A 34 9.18 -18.63 -12.20
N ARG A 35 9.30 -17.52 -12.94
CA ARG A 35 9.28 -17.49 -14.41
C ARG A 35 10.67 -17.56 -15.04
N GLY A 36 11.73 -17.68 -14.23
CA GLY A 36 13.11 -17.75 -14.70
C GLY A 36 13.64 -16.43 -15.28
N VAL A 37 13.05 -15.30 -14.91
CA VAL A 37 13.47 -13.98 -15.40
C VAL A 37 14.61 -13.44 -14.52
N PRO A 38 15.72 -12.96 -15.10
CA PRO A 38 16.78 -12.30 -14.33
C PRO A 38 16.25 -11.03 -13.65
N VAL A 39 16.27 -11.03 -12.32
CA VAL A 39 15.85 -9.90 -11.49
C VAL A 39 16.98 -9.52 -10.54
N ARG A 40 17.23 -8.22 -10.41
CA ARG A 40 18.05 -7.67 -9.33
C ARG A 40 17.16 -6.89 -8.38
N VAL A 41 17.58 -6.83 -7.11
CA VAL A 41 16.92 -6.02 -6.08
C VAL A 41 17.92 -5.01 -5.57
N ALA A 42 17.57 -3.73 -5.63
CA ALA A 42 18.39 -2.66 -5.07
C ALA A 42 17.54 -1.81 -4.13
N THR A 43 18.13 -1.27 -3.07
CA THR A 43 17.43 -0.39 -2.13
C THR A 43 18.37 0.67 -1.58
N HIS A 44 17.85 1.76 -1.05
CA HIS A 44 18.64 2.70 -0.25
C HIS A 44 18.80 2.25 1.19
N GLY A 45 18.39 1.03 1.52
CA GLY A 45 18.33 0.52 2.89
C GLY A 45 16.99 0.86 3.56
N GLY A 46 16.83 0.46 4.81
CA GLY A 46 15.64 0.81 5.61
C GLY A 46 15.28 -0.18 6.70
N THR A 47 14.37 0.22 7.57
CA THR A 47 13.92 -0.55 8.75
C THR A 47 13.32 -1.92 8.41
N HIS A 48 12.87 -2.14 7.16
CA HIS A 48 12.24 -3.36 6.71
C HIS A 48 13.09 -4.23 5.76
N GLU A 49 14.38 -3.94 5.54
CA GLU A 49 15.29 -4.80 4.74
C GLU A 49 15.34 -6.24 5.24
N ARG A 50 15.16 -6.43 6.55
CA ARG A 50 15.03 -7.73 7.20
C ARG A 50 13.97 -8.65 6.57
N VAL A 51 12.96 -8.09 5.88
CA VAL A 51 11.94 -8.87 5.16
C VAL A 51 12.55 -9.55 3.95
N LEU A 52 13.40 -8.86 3.19
CA LEU A 52 14.13 -9.42 2.05
C LEU A 52 15.15 -10.45 2.53
N ALA A 53 15.95 -10.09 3.55
CA ALA A 53 16.97 -10.97 4.11
C ALA A 53 16.39 -12.29 4.65
N ARG A 54 15.27 -12.24 5.38
CA ARG A 54 14.59 -13.46 5.89
C ARG A 54 14.02 -14.33 4.77
N ALA A 55 13.66 -13.73 3.64
CA ALA A 55 13.18 -14.46 2.47
C ALA A 55 14.33 -15.01 1.59
N GLY A 56 15.59 -14.80 1.99
CA GLY A 56 16.76 -15.26 1.22
C GLY A 56 16.96 -14.51 -0.10
N VAL A 57 16.35 -13.33 -0.26
CA VAL A 57 16.50 -12.51 -1.47
C VAL A 57 17.79 -11.72 -1.38
N ALA A 58 18.68 -11.91 -2.36
CA ALA A 58 19.88 -11.10 -2.51
C ALA A 58 19.49 -9.69 -2.96
N TYR A 59 20.06 -8.66 -2.31
CA TYR A 59 19.82 -7.27 -2.65
C TYR A 59 21.07 -6.41 -2.42
N ASP A 60 21.18 -5.33 -3.19
CA ASP A 60 22.25 -4.35 -3.08
C ASP A 60 21.75 -3.09 -2.35
N VAL A 61 22.55 -2.56 -1.42
CA VAL A 61 22.28 -1.24 -0.80
C VAL A 61 23.07 -0.19 -1.57
N ILE A 62 22.36 0.76 -2.18
CA ILE A 62 22.94 1.78 -3.06
C ILE A 62 22.74 3.19 -2.51
N GLY A 63 23.72 4.06 -2.73
CA GLY A 63 23.68 5.45 -2.28
C GLY A 63 23.68 5.61 -0.76
N PRO A 64 23.31 6.80 -0.25
CA PRO A 64 23.23 7.04 1.19
C PRO A 64 22.23 6.09 1.89
N PRO A 65 22.52 5.58 3.09
CA PRO A 65 21.59 4.67 3.76
C PRO A 65 20.36 5.40 4.32
N MET A 66 19.18 4.85 4.04
CA MET A 66 17.90 5.12 4.71
C MET A 66 17.97 4.56 6.14
N SER A 67 18.64 5.29 7.03
CA SER A 67 18.73 4.94 8.45
C SER A 67 17.34 4.86 9.11
N ALA A 68 17.24 4.19 10.26
CA ALA A 68 15.97 4.09 10.99
C ALA A 68 15.35 5.45 11.32
N GLU A 69 16.19 6.43 11.70
CA GLU A 69 15.77 7.81 11.92
C GLU A 69 15.26 8.46 10.63
N ARG A 70 15.99 8.26 9.52
CA ARG A 70 15.60 8.82 8.22
C ARG A 70 14.29 8.22 7.72
N CYS A 71 14.10 6.92 7.85
CA CYS A 71 12.84 6.24 7.55
C CYS A 71 11.69 6.85 8.37
N ALA A 72 11.87 6.99 9.68
CA ALA A 72 10.84 7.58 10.55
C ALA A 72 10.49 9.03 10.14
N ARG A 73 11.49 9.82 9.75
CA ARG A 73 11.28 11.16 9.20
C ARG A 73 10.54 11.12 7.86
N PHE A 74 10.97 10.25 6.94
CA PHE A 74 10.35 10.10 5.61
C PHE A 74 8.87 9.75 5.71
N VAL A 75 8.50 8.80 6.57
CA VAL A 75 7.10 8.40 6.80
C VAL A 75 6.26 9.57 7.34
N ARG A 76 6.82 10.46 8.15
CA ARG A 76 6.12 11.67 8.63
C ARG A 76 6.00 12.75 7.55
N GLU A 77 7.02 12.88 6.72
CA GLU A 77 7.16 13.97 5.73
C GLU A 77 6.66 13.59 4.33
N GLN A 78 6.18 12.36 4.13
CA GLN A 78 5.71 11.88 2.83
C GLN A 78 4.59 12.76 2.25
N PRO A 79 4.37 12.73 0.93
CA PRO A 79 3.22 13.36 0.30
C PRO A 79 1.92 12.97 1.01
N SER A 80 1.04 13.95 1.26
CA SER A 80 -0.20 13.89 2.04
C SER A 80 -0.08 13.94 3.57
N SER A 81 1.14 13.91 4.14
CA SER A 81 1.38 13.99 5.59
C SER A 81 2.40 15.06 6.00
N GLY A 82 3.41 15.33 5.15
CA GLY A 82 4.46 16.31 5.40
C GLY A 82 4.15 17.76 5.00
N PRO A 83 5.08 18.70 5.27
CA PRO A 83 4.97 20.09 4.83
C PRO A 83 4.77 20.18 3.30
N VAL A 84 3.80 20.99 2.88
CA VAL A 84 3.39 21.07 1.45
C VAL A 84 4.40 21.81 0.57
N TRP A 85 5.49 22.36 1.10
CA TRP A 85 6.51 23.10 0.32
C TRP A 85 7.83 22.35 0.20
N GLN A 86 7.97 21.18 0.83
CA GLN A 86 9.18 20.39 0.78
C GLN A 86 8.90 19.06 0.06
N SER A 87 9.83 18.64 -0.80
CA SER A 87 9.89 17.25 -1.22
C SER A 87 10.13 16.37 0.01
N ALA A 88 9.67 15.12 0.01
CA ALA A 88 10.04 14.17 1.07
C ALA A 88 11.56 13.93 1.16
N TYR A 89 12.33 14.44 0.20
CA TYR A 89 13.79 14.47 0.12
C TYR A 89 14.31 15.91 0.18
N SER A 90 15.52 16.11 0.70
CA SER A 90 16.29 17.33 0.37
C SER A 90 16.80 17.25 -1.07
N ASP A 91 17.16 18.39 -1.67
CA ASP A 91 17.71 18.41 -3.03
C ASP A 91 19.03 17.63 -3.11
N ASP A 92 19.89 17.76 -2.08
CA ASP A 92 21.16 17.01 -1.99
C ASP A 92 20.94 15.50 -1.89
N GLU A 93 19.96 15.09 -1.07
CA GLU A 93 19.60 13.68 -0.92
C GLU A 93 19.03 13.13 -2.24
N LEU A 94 18.15 13.89 -2.90
CA LEU A 94 17.58 13.49 -4.18
C LEU A 94 18.67 13.36 -5.26
N ARG A 95 19.63 14.30 -5.33
CA ARG A 95 20.79 14.19 -6.23
C ARG A 95 21.63 12.95 -5.95
N ALA A 96 21.90 12.67 -4.68
CA ALA A 96 22.70 11.51 -4.28
C ALA A 96 22.02 10.19 -4.65
N TYR A 97 20.71 10.06 -4.39
CA TYR A 97 19.94 8.87 -4.78
C TYR A 97 19.86 8.72 -6.29
N VAL A 98 19.53 9.78 -7.03
CA VAL A 98 19.43 9.72 -8.49
C VAL A 98 20.76 9.30 -9.11
N ARG A 99 21.90 9.84 -8.63
CA ARG A 99 23.22 9.44 -9.11
C ARG A 99 23.50 7.95 -8.83
N ALA A 100 23.27 7.49 -7.60
CA ALA A 100 23.52 6.10 -7.23
C ALA A 100 22.63 5.11 -8.02
N GLU A 101 21.36 5.46 -8.23
CA GLU A 101 20.43 4.68 -9.06
C GLU A 101 20.89 4.62 -10.52
N VAL A 102 21.27 5.76 -11.13
CA VAL A 102 21.76 5.80 -12.51
C VAL A 102 23.05 4.99 -12.70
N ASP A 103 24.00 5.13 -11.77
CA ASP A 103 25.26 4.39 -11.81
C ASP A 103 24.99 2.87 -11.74
N TYR A 104 24.12 2.45 -10.81
CA TYR A 104 23.68 1.05 -10.69
C TYR A 104 22.95 0.53 -11.94
N PHE A 105 22.06 1.33 -12.53
CA PHE A 105 21.33 0.96 -13.74
C PHE A 105 22.27 0.70 -14.91
N ARG A 106 23.30 1.54 -15.07
CA ARG A 106 24.31 1.40 -16.13
C ARG A 106 25.22 0.21 -15.90
N GLU A 107 25.75 0.06 -14.69
CA GLU A 107 26.64 -1.04 -14.31
C GLU A 107 26.01 -2.41 -14.58
N HIS A 108 24.73 -2.56 -14.22
CA HIS A 108 24.02 -3.83 -14.32
C HIS A 108 23.11 -3.96 -15.54
N ARG A 109 23.21 -3.00 -16.48
CA ARG A 109 22.44 -2.99 -17.74
C ARG A 109 20.93 -3.17 -17.51
N ILE A 110 20.41 -2.48 -16.49
CA ILE A 110 18.99 -2.48 -16.16
C ILE A 110 18.22 -1.82 -17.30
N SER A 111 17.12 -2.45 -17.73
CA SER A 111 16.23 -1.89 -18.77
C SER A 111 14.89 -1.42 -18.23
N VAL A 112 14.48 -1.96 -17.08
CA VAL A 112 13.22 -1.62 -16.40
C VAL A 112 13.47 -1.54 -14.90
N ALA A 113 13.12 -0.41 -14.30
CA ALA A 113 13.06 -0.25 -12.85
C ALA A 113 11.60 -0.40 -12.40
N VAL A 114 11.37 -1.19 -11.35
CA VAL A 114 10.06 -1.41 -10.74
C VAL A 114 10.11 -0.90 -9.30
N THR A 115 9.21 -0.01 -8.92
CA THR A 115 9.11 0.45 -7.52
C THR A 115 7.65 0.67 -7.15
N GLY A 116 7.34 0.90 -5.87
CA GLY A 116 6.06 1.50 -5.49
C GLY A 116 6.17 2.86 -4.84
N PHE A 117 7.31 3.21 -4.21
CA PHE A 117 7.48 4.52 -3.54
C PHE A 117 8.92 5.02 -3.44
N THR A 118 9.86 4.43 -4.18
CA THR A 118 11.21 5.00 -4.33
C THR A 118 11.11 6.13 -5.34
N LEU A 119 10.61 7.30 -4.91
CA LEU A 119 10.18 8.38 -5.82
C LEU A 119 11.34 9.00 -6.61
N SER A 120 12.59 8.87 -6.14
CA SER A 120 13.81 9.24 -6.89
C SER A 120 13.87 8.56 -8.26
N THR A 121 13.30 7.37 -8.40
CA THR A 121 13.23 6.63 -9.67
C THR A 121 12.52 7.38 -10.79
N VAL A 122 11.63 8.34 -10.47
CA VAL A 122 11.00 9.20 -11.48
C VAL A 122 12.05 10.02 -12.25
N LEU A 123 13.15 10.40 -11.61
CA LEU A 123 14.24 11.14 -12.24
C LEU A 123 15.34 10.22 -12.76
N SER A 124 15.77 9.22 -11.97
CA SER A 124 16.90 8.37 -12.37
C SER A 124 16.59 7.48 -13.58
N THR A 125 15.35 7.02 -13.74
CA THR A 125 14.95 6.28 -14.95
C THR A 125 15.01 7.16 -16.20
N GLY A 126 14.55 8.40 -16.12
CA GLY A 126 14.68 9.40 -17.18
C GLY A 126 16.15 9.72 -17.50
N ALA A 127 16.99 9.92 -16.48
CA ALA A 127 18.42 10.20 -16.66
C ALA A 127 19.21 9.00 -17.22
N ALA A 128 18.79 7.78 -16.92
CA ALA A 128 19.38 6.56 -17.47
C ALA A 128 18.79 6.15 -18.83
N GLY A 129 17.68 6.76 -19.26
CA GLY A 129 16.97 6.37 -20.49
C GLY A 129 16.32 4.99 -20.39
N ILE A 130 15.87 4.59 -19.20
CA ILE A 130 15.21 3.31 -18.96
C ILE A 130 13.75 3.51 -18.56
N ARG A 131 12.97 2.43 -18.58
CA ARG A 131 11.53 2.50 -18.30
C ARG A 131 11.22 2.31 -16.82
N LEU A 132 10.17 2.99 -16.35
CA LEU A 132 9.68 2.95 -14.99
C LEU A 132 8.33 2.21 -14.92
N VAL A 133 8.31 1.11 -14.17
CA VAL A 133 7.06 0.49 -13.71
C VAL A 133 6.81 0.92 -12.27
N THR A 134 5.62 1.41 -11.98
CA THR A 134 5.18 1.59 -10.59
C THR A 134 4.13 0.57 -10.23
N GLU A 135 4.26 -0.06 -9.07
CA GLU A 135 3.11 -0.68 -8.43
C GLU A 135 2.44 0.35 -7.53
N HIS A 136 1.17 0.60 -7.80
CA HIS A 136 0.43 1.69 -7.19
C HIS A 136 -0.33 1.18 -5.96
N SER A 137 -0.63 2.08 -5.02
CA SER A 137 -1.57 1.81 -3.91
C SER A 137 -3.00 1.62 -4.44
N ALA A 138 -3.27 0.48 -5.08
CA ALA A 138 -4.54 -0.07 -5.54
C ALA A 138 -5.58 0.94 -6.04
N SER A 139 -6.23 1.59 -5.09
CA SER A 139 -7.43 2.40 -5.21
C SER A 139 -7.16 3.84 -5.65
N TRP A 140 -5.93 4.33 -5.52
CA TRP A 140 -5.56 5.71 -5.82
C TRP A 140 -5.19 5.97 -7.29
N VAL A 141 -5.94 5.38 -8.22
CA VAL A 141 -5.67 5.47 -9.66
C VAL A 141 -6.61 6.44 -10.37
N PRO A 142 -6.21 7.05 -11.50
CA PRO A 142 -6.98 8.10 -12.14
C PRO A 142 -8.45 7.76 -12.44
N PRO A 143 -8.83 6.57 -12.96
CA PRO A 143 -10.24 6.24 -13.17
C PRO A 143 -11.10 6.31 -11.89
N VAL A 144 -10.55 5.92 -10.73
CA VAL A 144 -11.25 5.99 -9.44
C VAL A 144 -11.45 7.44 -9.00
N LEU A 145 -10.44 8.28 -9.23
CA LEU A 145 -10.47 9.72 -8.92
C LEU A 145 -11.47 10.46 -9.83
N GLU A 146 -11.42 10.18 -11.13
CA GLU A 146 -12.28 10.79 -12.17
C GLU A 146 -13.76 10.44 -11.93
N ARG A 147 -14.05 9.23 -11.44
CA ARG A 147 -15.40 8.80 -11.04
C ARG A 147 -15.87 9.33 -9.68
N GLY A 148 -15.02 10.06 -8.95
CA GLY A 148 -15.38 10.63 -7.65
C GLY A 148 -15.64 9.57 -6.56
N LEU A 149 -14.99 8.41 -6.66
CA LEU A 149 -15.16 7.28 -5.74
C LEU A 149 -14.41 7.44 -4.41
N LEU A 150 -13.70 8.56 -4.23
CA LEU A 150 -13.10 8.93 -2.96
C LEU A 150 -14.17 9.14 -1.88
N PRO A 151 -13.97 8.65 -0.66
CA PRO A 151 -14.86 8.97 0.43
C PRO A 151 -14.68 10.41 0.90
N VAL A 152 -15.67 10.93 1.63
CA VAL A 152 -15.43 12.12 2.46
C VAL A 152 -14.51 11.68 3.60
N PRO A 153 -13.35 12.32 3.80
CA PRO A 153 -12.40 11.90 4.83
C PRO A 153 -12.96 12.18 6.21
N THR A 154 -12.75 11.25 7.15
CA THR A 154 -13.10 11.46 8.56
C THR A 154 -12.20 12.51 9.22
N ARG A 155 -11.03 12.76 8.62
CA ARG A 155 -10.05 13.78 8.97
C ARG A 155 -9.52 14.47 7.69
N PRO A 156 -10.13 15.56 7.22
CA PRO A 156 -9.64 16.25 6.02
C PRO A 156 -8.27 16.89 6.28
N VAL A 157 -7.37 16.80 5.29
CA VAL A 157 -6.05 17.48 5.32
C VAL A 157 -6.23 19.01 5.39
N VAL A 158 -7.26 19.53 4.72
CA VAL A 158 -7.67 20.94 4.78
C VAL A 158 -8.89 21.04 5.69
N PRO A 159 -8.78 21.55 6.94
CA PRO A 159 -9.86 21.53 7.91
C PRO A 159 -11.15 22.21 7.42
N ALA A 160 -11.03 23.24 6.58
CA ALA A 160 -12.17 23.97 6.01
C ALA A 160 -13.09 23.08 5.15
N LEU A 161 -12.58 21.99 4.56
CA LEU A 161 -13.39 21.06 3.76
C LEU A 161 -14.52 20.40 4.56
N ARG A 162 -14.43 20.36 5.90
CA ARG A 162 -15.49 19.79 6.77
C ARG A 162 -16.82 20.55 6.71
N PHE A 163 -16.80 21.79 6.23
CA PHE A 163 -17.98 22.64 6.13
C PHE A 163 -18.66 22.56 4.75
N LEU A 164 -18.04 21.91 3.78
CA LEU A 164 -18.58 21.77 2.43
C LEU A 164 -19.48 20.52 2.32
N PRO A 165 -20.49 20.54 1.42
CA PRO A 165 -21.27 19.35 1.13
C PRO A 165 -20.40 18.19 0.65
N GLY A 166 -20.71 16.97 1.09
CA GLY A 166 -19.93 15.77 0.77
C GLY A 166 -19.61 15.57 -0.72
N PRO A 167 -20.57 15.71 -1.66
CA PRO A 167 -20.30 15.61 -3.10
C PRO A 167 -19.26 16.62 -3.61
N VAL A 168 -19.26 17.84 -3.05
CA VAL A 168 -18.27 18.87 -3.39
C VAL A 168 -16.89 18.46 -2.91
N VAL A 169 -16.78 17.97 -1.66
CA VAL A 169 -15.51 17.47 -1.11
C VAL A 169 -14.94 16.35 -1.97
N ARG A 170 -15.75 15.36 -2.36
CA ARG A 170 -15.31 14.25 -3.22
C ARG A 170 -14.78 14.74 -4.56
N ARG A 171 -15.49 15.68 -5.20
CA ARG A 171 -15.06 16.29 -6.47
C ARG A 171 -13.72 17.02 -6.33
N LEU A 172 -13.54 17.79 -5.26
CA LEU A 172 -12.28 18.50 -5.00
C LEU A 172 -11.12 17.53 -4.78
N LEU A 173 -11.33 16.48 -3.98
CA LEU A 173 -10.30 15.48 -3.70
C LEU A 173 -9.94 14.68 -4.97
N GLY A 174 -10.92 14.31 -5.81
CA GLY A 174 -10.65 13.59 -7.06
C GLY A 174 -9.94 14.46 -8.10
N ALA A 175 -10.21 15.77 -8.09
CA ALA A 175 -9.58 16.73 -8.98
C ALA A 175 -8.14 17.12 -8.55
N ALA A 176 -7.75 16.90 -7.30
CA ALA A 176 -6.50 17.42 -6.74
C ALA A 176 -5.23 16.75 -7.29
N PRO A 177 -5.11 15.41 -7.41
CA PRO A 177 -3.84 14.75 -7.73
C PRO A 177 -3.15 15.25 -9.02
N PRO A 178 -3.83 15.43 -10.16
CA PRO A 178 -3.20 15.98 -11.37
C PRO A 178 -2.93 17.50 -11.33
N ARG A 179 -3.40 18.21 -10.29
CA ARG A 179 -3.28 19.67 -10.17
C ARG A 179 -2.28 20.11 -9.10
N VAL A 180 -2.03 19.26 -8.10
CA VAL A 180 -1.12 19.53 -7.00
C VAL A 180 0.31 19.28 -7.44
N ASN A 181 1.13 20.32 -7.48
CA ASN A 181 2.55 20.23 -7.90
C ASN A 181 3.54 20.59 -6.78
N PHE A 182 3.06 20.99 -5.61
CA PHE A 182 3.92 21.54 -4.55
C PHE A 182 4.91 20.51 -3.96
N TYR A 183 4.54 19.21 -3.96
CA TYR A 183 5.46 18.11 -3.62
C TYR A 183 6.56 17.88 -4.67
N CYS A 184 6.41 18.45 -5.87
CA CYS A 184 7.33 18.25 -6.99
C CYS A 184 8.42 19.33 -7.07
N ALA A 185 8.40 20.36 -6.21
CA ALA A 185 9.33 21.48 -6.33
C ALA A 185 10.81 21.07 -6.26
N GLY A 186 11.17 20.21 -5.30
CA GLY A 186 12.54 19.66 -5.20
C GLY A 186 12.90 18.76 -6.38
N PHE A 187 11.96 17.92 -6.81
CA PHE A 187 12.12 17.09 -8.01
C PHE A 187 12.36 17.93 -9.26
N ASN A 188 11.66 19.05 -9.42
CA ASN A 188 11.76 19.91 -10.60
C ASN A 188 13.06 20.72 -10.63
N ARG A 189 13.63 21.07 -9.47
CA ARG A 189 14.96 21.66 -9.40
C ARG A 189 16.04 20.67 -9.86
N VAL A 190 16.02 19.44 -9.33
CA VAL A 190 16.96 18.39 -9.72
C VAL A 190 16.74 17.95 -11.17
N ALA A 191 15.50 17.88 -11.65
CA ALA A 191 15.18 17.58 -13.05
C ALA A 191 15.80 18.61 -14.00
N ALA A 192 15.72 19.91 -13.67
CA ALA A 192 16.31 20.98 -14.47
C ALA A 192 17.85 20.86 -14.55
N GLU A 193 18.51 20.51 -13.44
CA GLU A 193 19.96 20.25 -13.40
C GLU A 193 20.36 19.06 -14.31
N LEU A 194 19.49 18.06 -14.44
CA LEU A 194 19.70 16.87 -15.26
C LEU A 194 19.23 17.02 -16.73
N GLY A 195 18.65 18.17 -17.09
CA GLY A 195 18.06 18.39 -18.42
C GLY A 195 16.79 17.56 -18.69
N LEU A 196 16.09 17.12 -17.64
CA LEU A 196 14.87 16.33 -17.73
C LEU A 196 13.60 17.20 -17.74
N PRO A 197 12.51 16.73 -18.35
CA PRO A 197 11.21 17.37 -18.21
C PRO A 197 10.77 17.46 -16.73
N PRO A 198 10.05 18.52 -16.34
CA PRO A 198 9.56 18.64 -14.97
C PRO A 198 8.48 17.60 -14.67
N VAL A 199 8.40 17.18 -13.40
CA VAL A 199 7.29 16.41 -12.83
C VAL A 199 6.11 17.35 -12.59
N PRO A 200 5.01 17.25 -13.35
CA PRO A 200 3.98 18.28 -13.38
C PRO A 200 3.01 18.24 -12.19
N SER A 201 2.87 17.11 -11.51
CA SER A 201 1.93 16.94 -10.40
C SER A 201 2.25 15.73 -9.51
N LEU A 202 1.55 15.63 -8.39
CA LEU A 202 1.54 14.45 -7.51
C LEU A 202 1.13 13.18 -8.27
N ALA A 203 0.15 13.25 -9.18
CA ALA A 203 -0.23 12.09 -9.98
C ALA A 203 0.94 11.63 -10.87
N ALA A 204 1.65 12.56 -11.50
CA ALA A 204 2.83 12.22 -12.31
C ALA A 204 4.04 11.76 -11.47
N LEU A 205 4.08 12.09 -10.18
CA LEU A 205 5.11 11.60 -9.25
C LEU A 205 4.87 10.15 -8.82
N LEU A 206 3.59 9.70 -8.79
CA LEU A 206 3.22 8.37 -8.31
C LEU A 206 3.01 7.34 -9.44
N LEU A 207 2.74 7.82 -10.66
CA LEU A 207 2.49 6.97 -11.82
C LEU A 207 3.78 6.74 -12.63
N GLY A 208 4.01 5.50 -13.02
CA GLY A 208 5.09 5.09 -13.92
C GLY A 208 4.70 5.22 -15.39
N ASP A 209 5.59 4.75 -16.27
CA ASP A 209 5.25 4.51 -17.69
C ASP A 209 4.23 3.37 -17.79
N LEU A 210 4.43 2.31 -16.99
CA LEU A 210 3.41 1.33 -16.67
C LEU A 210 3.08 1.41 -15.17
N THR A 211 1.80 1.54 -14.84
CA THR A 211 1.31 1.51 -13.47
C THR A 211 0.51 0.24 -13.23
N LEU A 212 0.99 -0.61 -12.32
CA LEU A 212 0.28 -1.80 -11.87
C LEU A 212 -0.80 -1.40 -10.87
N VAL A 213 -2.06 -1.63 -11.25
CA VAL A 213 -3.22 -1.44 -10.39
C VAL A 213 -3.42 -2.72 -9.60
N THR A 214 -2.95 -2.73 -8.36
CA THR A 214 -2.91 -3.91 -7.49
C THR A 214 -4.25 -4.19 -6.82
N GLU A 215 -5.34 -4.20 -7.58
CA GLU A 215 -6.70 -4.48 -7.08
C GLU A 215 -7.59 -5.05 -8.19
N ALA A 216 -8.62 -5.80 -7.82
CA ALA A 216 -9.64 -6.30 -8.74
C ALA A 216 -10.55 -5.15 -9.22
N PRO A 217 -10.83 -5.02 -10.53
CA PRO A 217 -11.73 -4.00 -11.10
C PRO A 217 -13.10 -3.94 -10.40
N GLU A 218 -13.67 -5.10 -10.07
CA GLU A 218 -14.96 -5.25 -9.40
C GLU A 218 -14.95 -4.71 -7.97
N VAL A 219 -13.80 -4.71 -7.31
CA VAL A 219 -13.62 -4.14 -5.96
C VAL A 219 -13.40 -2.63 -6.05
N LEU A 220 -12.67 -2.16 -7.06
CA LEU A 220 -12.55 -0.73 -7.35
C LEU A 220 -13.91 -0.10 -7.70
N GLY A 221 -14.79 -0.85 -8.36
CA GLY A 221 -16.03 -0.34 -8.93
C GLY A 221 -15.79 0.38 -10.26
N VAL A 222 -14.76 -0.04 -11.00
CA VAL A 222 -14.39 0.49 -12.31
C VAL A 222 -14.25 -0.70 -13.27
N PRO A 223 -14.86 -0.68 -14.47
CA PRO A 223 -14.70 -1.76 -15.44
C PRO A 223 -13.25 -1.99 -15.83
N ALA A 224 -12.85 -3.26 -16.01
CA ALA A 224 -11.47 -3.62 -16.39
C ALA A 224 -11.02 -2.94 -17.69
N ALA A 225 -11.90 -2.90 -18.70
CA ALA A 225 -11.64 -2.24 -19.98
C ALA A 225 -11.37 -0.74 -19.81
N GLU A 226 -12.11 -0.05 -18.94
CA GLU A 226 -11.87 1.37 -18.69
C GLU A 226 -10.51 1.63 -18.06
N ILE A 227 -10.04 0.74 -17.17
CA ILE A 227 -8.70 0.87 -16.59
C ILE A 227 -7.65 0.62 -17.67
N ALA A 228 -7.81 -0.43 -18.47
CA ALA A 228 -6.86 -0.79 -19.54
C ALA A 228 -6.77 0.27 -20.65
N ASP A 229 -7.90 0.86 -21.02
CA ASP A 229 -8.01 1.87 -22.08
C ASP A 229 -7.73 3.29 -21.57
N TRP A 230 -7.55 3.46 -20.26
CA TRP A 230 -7.27 4.79 -19.69
C TRP A 230 -5.97 5.34 -20.26
N SER A 231 -6.04 6.59 -20.74
CA SER A 231 -4.90 7.31 -21.29
C SER A 231 -4.85 8.74 -20.73
N PRO A 232 -3.65 9.26 -20.46
CA PRO A 232 -3.45 10.66 -20.11
C PRO A 232 -3.69 11.61 -21.29
N ALA A 233 -3.96 11.13 -22.51
CA ALA A 233 -4.24 11.97 -23.67
C ALA A 233 -5.34 13.00 -23.39
N GLY A 234 -5.06 14.27 -23.69
CA GLY A 234 -5.96 15.40 -23.40
C GLY A 234 -6.06 15.81 -21.92
N ARG A 235 -5.37 15.11 -21.01
CA ARG A 235 -5.34 15.41 -19.57
C ARG A 235 -4.02 16.09 -19.20
N ARG A 236 -4.11 17.15 -18.39
CA ARG A 236 -2.93 17.83 -17.83
C ARG A 236 -2.49 17.16 -16.53
N GLY A 237 -1.20 17.24 -16.22
CA GLY A 237 -0.67 16.82 -14.93
C GLY A 237 -0.31 15.33 -14.83
N TYR A 238 -0.40 14.56 -15.90
CA TYR A 238 0.03 13.15 -15.94
C TYR A 238 1.29 12.99 -16.80
N ARG A 239 2.01 11.87 -16.65
CA ARG A 239 3.09 11.53 -17.58
C ARG A 239 2.44 11.08 -18.91
N PRO A 240 2.92 11.54 -20.09
CA PRO A 240 2.20 11.35 -21.36
C PRO A 240 2.02 9.90 -21.80
N GLU A 241 2.91 9.02 -21.38
CA GLU A 241 2.94 7.61 -21.82
C GLU A 241 2.40 6.64 -20.76
N THR A 242 1.88 7.14 -19.64
CA THR A 242 1.36 6.28 -18.56
C THR A 242 0.26 5.36 -19.09
N ARG A 243 0.45 4.06 -18.85
CA ARG A 243 -0.54 3.00 -19.03
C ARG A 243 -0.89 2.37 -17.69
N LEU A 244 -2.10 1.87 -17.55
CA LEU A 244 -2.55 1.16 -16.35
C LEU A 244 -2.76 -0.33 -16.68
N ARG A 245 -2.40 -1.22 -15.75
CA ARG A 245 -2.68 -2.66 -15.86
C ARG A 245 -3.19 -3.19 -14.54
N CYS A 246 -4.41 -3.71 -14.52
CA CYS A 246 -4.90 -4.47 -13.37
C CYS A 246 -4.10 -5.75 -13.20
N THR A 247 -3.59 -5.95 -11.99
CA THR A 247 -2.89 -7.17 -11.61
C THR A 247 -3.72 -7.99 -10.62
N GLY A 248 -4.53 -7.32 -9.80
CA GLY A 248 -5.27 -7.96 -8.71
C GLY A 248 -4.60 -7.73 -7.35
N PRO A 249 -5.14 -8.33 -6.28
CA PRO A 249 -4.65 -8.08 -4.93
C PRO A 249 -3.18 -8.49 -4.78
N LEU A 250 -2.38 -7.61 -4.20
CA LEU A 250 -0.95 -7.81 -3.97
C LEU A 250 -0.64 -7.49 -2.51
N PHE A 251 -0.59 -8.52 -1.66
CA PHE A 251 -0.38 -8.42 -0.22
C PHE A 251 0.57 -9.52 0.28
N ALA A 252 1.11 -9.32 1.48
CA ALA A 252 2.17 -10.15 2.02
C ALA A 252 1.72 -11.57 2.40
N HIS A 253 2.40 -12.58 1.87
CA HIS A 253 2.33 -13.97 2.30
C HIS A 253 3.59 -14.30 3.09
N LEU A 254 3.51 -14.07 4.41
CA LEU A 254 4.61 -14.36 5.32
C LEU A 254 4.77 -15.88 5.47
N ASP A 255 5.92 -16.40 5.07
CA ASP A 255 6.25 -17.82 5.18
C ASP A 255 6.69 -18.15 6.62
N ILE A 256 5.77 -17.98 7.56
CA ILE A 256 5.92 -18.33 8.97
C ILE A 256 4.67 -19.06 9.44
N PRO A 257 4.79 -20.11 10.28
CA PRO A 257 3.63 -20.79 10.82
C PRO A 257 2.86 -19.90 11.79
N VAL A 258 1.56 -20.16 11.96
CA VAL A 258 0.79 -19.57 13.06
C VAL A 258 1.36 -20.09 14.39
N PRO A 259 1.80 -19.21 15.32
CA PRO A 259 2.34 -19.68 16.60
C PRO A 259 1.33 -20.52 17.38
N SER A 260 1.76 -21.61 18.04
CA SER A 260 0.85 -22.55 18.72
C SER A 260 -0.06 -21.88 19.76
N ARG A 261 0.42 -20.86 20.48
CA ARG A 261 -0.42 -20.09 21.41
C ARG A 261 -1.55 -19.33 20.71
N VAL A 262 -1.26 -18.78 19.53
CA VAL A 262 -2.25 -18.06 18.70
C VAL A 262 -3.24 -19.07 18.13
N ASP A 263 -2.76 -20.23 17.67
CA ASP A 263 -3.63 -21.30 17.17
C ASP A 263 -4.64 -21.77 18.23
N GLN A 264 -4.17 -22.08 19.44
CA GLN A 264 -5.01 -22.43 20.57
C GLN A 264 -5.97 -21.29 20.93
N PHE A 265 -5.48 -20.04 20.93
CA PHE A 265 -6.31 -18.89 21.21
C PHE A 265 -7.43 -18.70 20.19
N LEU A 266 -7.19 -18.96 18.90
CA LEU A 266 -8.22 -18.86 17.85
C LEU A 266 -9.26 -19.98 17.98
N ASN A 267 -8.86 -21.19 18.34
CA ASN A 267 -9.74 -22.38 18.38
C ASN A 267 -10.71 -22.45 19.58
N ARG A 268 -10.61 -21.57 20.59
CA ARG A 268 -11.62 -21.50 21.66
C ARG A 268 -12.99 -21.05 21.10
N PRO A 269 -14.13 -21.30 21.77
CA PRO A 269 -15.44 -20.83 21.31
C PRO A 269 -15.63 -19.32 21.44
N GLY A 270 -16.61 -18.78 20.71
CA GLY A 270 -17.02 -17.36 20.73
C GLY A 270 -16.32 -16.50 19.69
N PRO A 271 -16.73 -15.23 19.51
CA PRO A 271 -16.17 -14.39 18.45
C PRO A 271 -14.73 -13.93 18.74
N VAL A 272 -13.95 -13.73 17.69
CA VAL A 272 -12.59 -13.20 17.72
C VAL A 272 -12.48 -11.92 16.89
N VAL A 273 -11.95 -10.87 17.51
CA VAL A 273 -11.54 -9.62 16.87
C VAL A 273 -10.02 -9.64 16.66
N TYR A 274 -9.57 -9.45 15.43
CA TYR A 274 -8.14 -9.28 15.12
C TYR A 274 -7.80 -7.80 15.01
N LEU A 275 -6.98 -7.28 15.93
CA LEU A 275 -6.52 -5.90 15.94
C LEU A 275 -5.14 -5.77 15.30
N ALA A 276 -5.10 -5.20 14.10
CA ALA A 276 -3.90 -5.01 13.29
C ALA A 276 -3.74 -3.55 12.84
N ILE A 277 -3.46 -2.67 13.82
CA ILE A 277 -3.12 -1.25 13.63
C ILE A 277 -1.63 -1.00 13.93
N THR A 278 -0.76 -1.83 13.36
CA THR A 278 0.65 -1.96 13.76
C THR A 278 1.53 -0.74 13.50
N SER A 279 1.07 0.20 12.67
CA SER A 279 1.74 1.47 12.38
C SER A 279 1.22 2.64 13.23
N SER A 280 0.39 2.37 14.23
CA SER A 280 -0.18 3.36 15.14
C SER A 280 0.57 3.41 16.47
N PRO A 281 0.62 4.56 17.16
CA PRO A 281 1.22 4.65 18.49
C PRO A 281 0.65 3.63 19.48
N ALA A 282 1.49 3.09 20.36
CA ALA A 282 1.10 2.10 21.36
C ALA A 282 -0.14 2.52 22.18
N GLU A 283 -0.23 3.81 22.55
CA GLU A 283 -1.39 4.35 23.29
C GLU A 283 -2.72 4.24 22.54
N LEU A 284 -2.70 4.34 21.20
CA LEU A 284 -3.89 4.11 20.42
C LEU A 284 -4.32 2.64 20.50
N VAL A 285 -3.36 1.70 20.43
CA VAL A 285 -3.64 0.27 20.56
C VAL A 285 -4.26 -0.02 21.92
N ARG A 286 -3.68 0.51 23.00
CA ARG A 286 -4.23 0.37 24.36
C ARG A 286 -5.64 0.95 24.46
N ALA A 287 -5.88 2.13 23.90
CA ALA A 287 -7.20 2.77 23.91
C ALA A 287 -8.26 1.92 23.19
N VAL A 288 -7.92 1.36 22.03
CA VAL A 288 -8.79 0.48 21.25
C VAL A 288 -9.08 -0.81 22.03
N VAL A 289 -8.05 -1.47 22.59
CA VAL A 289 -8.24 -2.71 23.38
C VAL A 289 -9.11 -2.46 24.60
N ARG A 290 -8.92 -1.35 25.32
CA ARG A 290 -9.79 -0.96 26.44
C ARG A 290 -11.24 -0.77 26.00
N ALA A 291 -11.48 -0.07 24.89
CA ALA A 291 -12.82 0.13 24.36
C ALA A 291 -13.50 -1.20 23.98
N LEU A 292 -12.76 -2.15 23.42
CA LEU A 292 -13.27 -3.48 23.08
C LEU A 292 -13.53 -4.38 24.29
N GLY A 293 -13.04 -4.03 25.49
CA GLY A 293 -13.21 -4.83 26.71
C GLY A 293 -14.66 -5.05 27.14
N VAL A 294 -15.59 -4.23 26.66
CA VAL A 294 -17.04 -4.38 26.90
C VAL A 294 -17.72 -5.39 25.98
N LEU A 295 -17.00 -5.91 24.98
CA LEU A 295 -17.52 -6.93 24.07
C LEU A 295 -17.38 -8.32 24.69
N ASP A 296 -18.36 -9.18 24.41
CA ASP A 296 -18.21 -10.61 24.65
C ASP A 296 -17.44 -11.27 23.49
N ALA A 297 -16.22 -10.79 23.27
CA ALA A 297 -15.33 -11.25 22.20
C ALA A 297 -13.90 -11.35 22.72
N ARG A 298 -13.13 -12.23 22.10
CA ARG A 298 -11.68 -12.33 22.29
C ARG A 298 -10.97 -11.37 21.36
N VAL A 299 -9.87 -10.77 21.79
CA VAL A 299 -9.08 -9.84 20.98
C VAL A 299 -7.68 -10.41 20.76
N LEU A 300 -7.31 -10.65 19.51
CA LEU A 300 -5.94 -10.96 19.11
C LEU A 300 -5.28 -9.67 18.61
N VAL A 301 -4.22 -9.22 19.28
CA VAL A 301 -3.48 -8.00 18.96
C VAL A 301 -2.20 -8.37 18.22
N ALA A 302 -1.99 -7.80 17.04
CA ALA A 302 -0.69 -7.85 16.36
C ALA A 302 0.23 -6.73 16.88
N ALA A 303 1.23 -7.09 17.68
CA ALA A 303 2.23 -6.21 18.25
C ALA A 303 3.59 -6.43 17.58
N THR A 304 3.82 -5.76 16.45
CA THR A 304 5.04 -5.95 15.65
C THR A 304 6.22 -5.07 16.08
N VAL A 305 5.93 -3.89 16.64
CA VAL A 305 6.92 -2.84 16.94
C VAL A 305 6.82 -2.30 18.36
N HIS A 306 5.70 -2.51 19.04
CA HIS A 306 5.43 -1.96 20.37
C HIS A 306 5.44 -3.06 21.42
N ASP A 307 6.00 -2.76 22.59
CA ASP A 307 5.76 -3.57 23.77
C ASP A 307 4.34 -3.27 24.30
N LEU A 308 3.52 -4.31 24.26
CA LEU A 308 2.11 -4.30 24.61
C LEU A 308 1.77 -5.46 25.54
N GLY A 309 2.77 -6.07 26.20
CA GLY A 309 2.57 -7.21 27.08
C GLY A 309 1.62 -6.91 28.24
N ASP A 310 1.50 -5.64 28.63
CA ASP A 310 0.54 -5.15 29.63
C ASP A 310 -0.94 -5.40 29.26
N LEU A 311 -1.23 -5.67 27.98
CA LEU A 311 -2.58 -5.97 27.50
C LEU A 311 -2.95 -7.46 27.57
N GLU A 312 -1.99 -8.38 27.82
CA GLU A 312 -2.31 -9.82 27.86
C GLU A 312 -3.29 -10.16 29.00
N GLY A 313 -4.25 -11.04 28.71
CA GLY A 313 -5.22 -11.51 29.68
C GLY A 313 -6.13 -12.62 29.15
N PRO A 314 -7.15 -13.06 29.92
CA PRO A 314 -7.99 -14.21 29.54
C PRO A 314 -8.73 -14.07 28.20
N ARG A 315 -9.03 -12.82 27.80
CA ARG A 315 -9.73 -12.45 26.56
C ARG A 315 -8.84 -11.71 25.55
N VAL A 316 -7.62 -11.33 25.91
CA VAL A 316 -6.73 -10.55 25.04
C VAL A 316 -5.40 -11.28 24.89
N MET A 317 -5.01 -11.59 23.66
CA MET A 317 -3.71 -12.17 23.34
C MET A 317 -2.88 -11.20 22.51
N VAL A 318 -1.62 -11.02 22.90
CA VAL A 318 -0.67 -10.16 22.18
C VAL A 318 0.31 -11.04 21.42
N GLY A 319 0.20 -11.06 20.10
CA GLY A 319 1.10 -11.77 19.19
C GLY A 319 2.16 -10.83 18.61
N GLY A 320 3.33 -11.36 18.22
CA GLY A 320 4.39 -10.58 17.58
C GLY A 320 4.10 -10.29 16.10
N VAL A 321 5.06 -10.61 15.24
CA VAL A 321 4.80 -10.69 13.79
C VAL A 321 3.94 -11.91 13.52
N LEU A 322 2.79 -11.69 12.90
CA LEU A 322 1.76 -12.70 12.68
C LEU A 322 1.48 -12.88 11.18
N PRO A 323 1.30 -14.13 10.68
CA PRO A 323 0.92 -14.37 9.29
C PRO A 323 -0.57 -14.02 9.08
N SER A 324 -0.86 -12.72 8.87
CA SER A 324 -2.24 -12.23 8.78
C SER A 324 -3.10 -12.97 7.75
N HIS A 325 -2.52 -13.44 6.63
CA HIS A 325 -3.22 -14.22 5.61
C HIS A 325 -3.72 -15.59 6.11
N LEU A 326 -3.10 -16.15 7.15
CA LEU A 326 -3.56 -17.38 7.83
C LEU A 326 -4.51 -17.09 9.01
N ILE A 327 -4.50 -15.86 9.53
CA ILE A 327 -5.31 -15.45 10.69
C ILE A 327 -6.66 -14.90 10.27
N MET A 328 -6.71 -14.04 9.24
CA MET A 328 -7.93 -13.40 8.78
C MET A 328 -9.08 -14.41 8.55
N PRO A 329 -8.87 -15.56 7.89
CA PRO A 329 -9.94 -16.54 7.67
C PRO A 329 -10.54 -17.13 8.96
N ARG A 330 -9.86 -16.98 10.11
CA ARG A 330 -10.18 -17.60 11.40
C ARG A 330 -10.75 -16.62 12.43
N VAL A 331 -11.04 -15.39 12.03
CA VAL A 331 -11.58 -14.35 12.91
C VAL A 331 -12.88 -13.76 12.35
N ASP A 332 -13.69 -13.20 13.25
CA ASP A 332 -15.04 -12.71 12.93
C ASP A 332 -15.05 -11.25 12.53
N LEU A 333 -14.07 -10.46 12.99
CA LEU A 333 -13.91 -9.07 12.64
C LEU A 333 -12.43 -8.67 12.68
N ALA A 334 -11.96 -7.93 11.68
CA ALA A 334 -10.65 -7.28 11.73
C ALA A 334 -10.80 -5.79 12.08
N ILE A 335 -9.91 -5.25 12.91
CA ILE A 335 -9.75 -3.81 13.12
C ILE A 335 -8.40 -3.41 12.55
N THR A 336 -8.40 -2.50 11.58
CA THR A 336 -7.19 -2.13 10.84
C THR A 336 -7.11 -0.62 10.58
N ALA A 337 -5.89 -0.11 10.41
CA ALA A 337 -5.66 1.28 10.01
C ALA A 337 -6.09 1.52 8.56
N GLY A 338 -6.30 0.47 7.75
CA GLY A 338 -6.73 0.61 6.36
C GLY A 338 -5.60 0.61 5.33
N GLY A 339 -4.38 0.25 5.72
CA GLY A 339 -3.30 0.02 4.76
C GLY A 339 -3.70 -1.06 3.75
N GLN A 340 -3.41 -0.84 2.48
CA GLN A 340 -3.86 -1.69 1.36
C GLN A 340 -3.66 -3.18 1.63
N GLY A 341 -2.44 -3.60 2.00
CA GLY A 341 -2.15 -5.02 2.24
C GLY A 341 -3.02 -5.64 3.33
N SER A 342 -3.29 -4.93 4.44
CA SER A 342 -4.16 -5.42 5.51
C SER A 342 -5.61 -5.53 5.06
N VAL A 343 -6.10 -4.55 4.29
CA VAL A 343 -7.46 -4.54 3.73
C VAL A 343 -7.63 -5.69 2.75
N GLN A 344 -6.65 -5.93 1.87
CA GLN A 344 -6.65 -7.05 0.94
C GLN A 344 -6.54 -8.40 1.62
N THR A 345 -5.75 -8.50 2.70
CA THR A 345 -5.67 -9.74 3.49
C THR A 345 -7.04 -10.06 4.13
N ALA A 346 -7.76 -9.05 4.63
CA ALA A 346 -9.11 -9.24 5.16
C ALA A 346 -10.11 -9.65 4.07
N MET A 347 -10.06 -9.00 2.90
CA MET A 347 -10.88 -9.36 1.74
C MET A 347 -10.60 -10.79 1.26
N ALA A 348 -9.34 -11.18 1.12
CA ALA A 348 -8.92 -12.53 0.77
C ALA A 348 -9.26 -13.57 1.85
N GLY A 349 -9.35 -13.16 3.12
CA GLY A 349 -9.78 -14.04 4.21
C GLY A 349 -11.29 -14.19 4.33
N GLY A 350 -12.08 -13.39 3.60
CA GLY A 350 -13.52 -13.32 3.79
C GLY A 350 -13.91 -12.69 5.14
N THR A 351 -13.09 -11.79 5.65
CA THR A 351 -13.23 -11.18 6.99
C THR A 351 -13.78 -9.77 6.88
N PRO A 352 -14.90 -9.44 7.55
CA PRO A 352 -15.35 -8.06 7.60
C PRO A 352 -14.37 -7.20 8.42
N LEU A 353 -14.29 -5.90 8.13
CA LEU A 353 -13.33 -5.01 8.79
C LEU A 353 -13.91 -3.69 9.29
N LEU A 354 -13.42 -3.26 10.45
CA LEU A 354 -13.65 -1.94 11.02
C LEU A 354 -12.38 -1.10 10.87
N GLY A 355 -12.46 -0.04 10.09
CA GLY A 355 -11.34 0.81 9.75
C GLY A 355 -11.13 1.99 10.71
N LEU A 356 -9.87 2.24 11.06
CA LEU A 356 -9.39 3.39 11.82
C LEU A 356 -8.33 4.16 11.03
N PRO A 357 -8.74 4.85 9.95
CA PRO A 357 -7.81 5.46 9.00
C PRO A 357 -7.00 6.61 9.61
N LEU A 358 -5.70 6.62 9.31
CA LEU A 358 -4.75 7.68 9.66
C LEU A 358 -4.48 8.61 8.46
N GLN A 359 -4.66 8.12 7.24
CA GLN A 359 -4.31 8.78 5.99
C GLN A 359 -5.44 8.65 4.97
N LEU A 360 -5.48 9.57 3.98
CA LEU A 360 -6.51 9.57 2.94
C LEU A 360 -6.43 8.32 2.03
N GLU A 361 -5.23 7.74 1.88
CA GLU A 361 -5.05 6.44 1.22
C GLU A 361 -5.81 5.32 1.90
N GLN A 362 -5.69 5.27 3.23
CA GLN A 362 -6.35 4.26 4.05
C GLN A 362 -7.86 4.45 4.08
N GLU A 363 -8.34 5.71 4.12
CA GLU A 363 -9.76 6.05 3.97
C GLU A 363 -10.33 5.44 2.69
N LEU A 364 -9.64 5.61 1.56
CA LEU A 364 -10.10 5.09 0.28
C LEU A 364 -10.14 3.56 0.28
N ASN A 365 -9.08 2.90 0.72
CA ASN A 365 -9.02 1.43 0.78
C ASN A 365 -10.18 0.84 1.60
N ILE A 366 -10.44 1.38 2.79
CA ILE A 366 -11.55 0.91 3.61
C ILE A 366 -12.90 1.20 2.91
N SER A 367 -13.04 2.36 2.26
CA SER A 367 -14.28 2.71 1.57
C SER A 367 -14.64 1.76 0.42
N LEU A 368 -13.67 1.09 -0.21
CA LEU A 368 -13.94 0.05 -1.21
C LEU A 368 -14.78 -1.07 -0.58
N VAL A 369 -14.34 -1.53 0.59
CA VAL A 369 -14.97 -2.62 1.34
C VAL A 369 -16.31 -2.20 1.95
N GLU A 370 -16.43 -0.93 2.37
CA GLU A 370 -17.70 -0.37 2.84
C GLU A 370 -18.77 -0.36 1.74
N ARG A 371 -18.40 0.04 0.51
CA ARG A 371 -19.32 0.04 -0.65
C ARG A 371 -19.83 -1.36 -0.98
N LEU A 372 -19.02 -2.38 -0.71
CA LEU A 372 -19.38 -3.79 -0.90
C LEU A 372 -20.12 -4.38 0.32
N GLY A 373 -20.30 -3.60 1.39
CA GLY A 373 -21.08 -3.96 2.57
C GLY A 373 -20.32 -4.77 3.63
N ALA A 374 -19.01 -4.91 3.51
CA ALA A 374 -18.19 -5.73 4.40
C ALA A 374 -17.37 -4.92 5.41
N ALA A 375 -17.53 -3.59 5.45
CA ALA A 375 -16.79 -2.74 6.37
C ALA A 375 -17.60 -1.58 6.96
N ARG A 376 -17.03 -0.99 8.01
CA ARG A 376 -17.36 0.33 8.55
C ARG A 376 -16.08 1.10 8.88
N ARG A 377 -16.18 2.41 9.00
CA ARG A 377 -15.12 3.29 9.50
C ARG A 377 -15.53 4.03 10.75
N VAL A 378 -14.58 4.18 11.65
CA VAL A 378 -14.68 5.05 12.83
C VAL A 378 -13.58 6.09 12.74
N ALA A 379 -13.92 7.36 12.98
CA ALA A 379 -12.92 8.42 12.97
C ALA A 379 -11.92 8.20 14.12
N LEU A 380 -10.64 8.49 13.88
CA LEU A 380 -9.57 8.22 14.86
C LEU A 380 -9.83 8.79 16.27
N ARG A 381 -10.48 9.95 16.37
CA ARG A 381 -10.87 10.59 17.64
C ARG A 381 -11.85 9.75 18.48
N HIS A 382 -12.53 8.79 17.86
CA HIS A 382 -13.50 7.89 18.49
C HIS A 382 -12.93 6.47 18.68
N ALA A 383 -11.64 6.24 18.38
CA ALA A 383 -11.02 4.93 18.48
C ALA A 383 -10.98 4.35 19.91
N GLY A 384 -11.02 5.20 20.94
CA GLY A 384 -11.04 4.77 22.35
C GLY A 384 -12.40 4.94 23.04
N THR A 385 -13.48 5.17 22.29
CA THR A 385 -14.80 5.49 22.85
C THR A 385 -15.80 4.34 22.66
N ALA A 386 -16.99 4.49 23.26
CA ALA A 386 -18.09 3.54 23.08
C ALA A 386 -18.50 3.38 21.60
N GLU A 387 -18.31 4.41 20.77
CA GLU A 387 -18.65 4.35 19.33
C GLU A 387 -17.89 3.24 18.60
N LEU A 388 -16.61 3.01 18.91
CA LEU A 388 -15.86 1.89 18.36
C LEU A 388 -16.49 0.56 18.78
N ALA A 389 -16.74 0.39 20.09
CA ALA A 389 -17.26 -0.84 20.64
C ALA A 389 -18.67 -1.15 20.11
N ASP A 390 -19.54 -0.15 20.04
CA ASP A 390 -20.90 -0.28 19.53
C ASP A 390 -20.91 -0.63 18.03
N THR A 391 -20.01 -0.01 17.25
CA THR A 391 -19.85 -0.35 15.83
C THR A 391 -19.34 -1.79 15.66
N ALA A 392 -18.32 -2.20 16.42
CA ALA A 392 -17.81 -3.56 16.40
C ALA A 392 -18.89 -4.58 16.82
N ARG A 393 -19.67 -4.29 17.87
CA ARG A 393 -20.79 -5.12 18.34
C ARG A 393 -21.84 -5.28 17.24
N ALA A 394 -22.23 -4.19 16.59
CA ALA A 394 -23.21 -4.22 15.50
C ALA A 394 -22.70 -5.03 14.30
N MET A 395 -21.41 -4.91 13.96
CA MET A 395 -20.81 -5.70 12.88
C MET A 395 -20.74 -7.20 13.20
N LEU A 396 -20.38 -7.56 14.43
CA LEU A 396 -20.33 -8.95 14.89
C LEU A 396 -21.71 -9.60 14.95
N ALA A 397 -22.76 -8.83 15.28
CA ALA A 397 -24.14 -9.33 15.37
C ALA A 397 -24.82 -9.48 13.99
N ASP A 398 -24.41 -8.71 12.99
CA ASP A 398 -25.07 -8.66 11.68
C ASP A 398 -24.34 -9.52 10.63
N GLN A 399 -24.92 -10.67 10.32
CA GLN A 399 -24.42 -11.63 9.34
C GLN A 399 -24.25 -11.06 7.92
N ARG A 400 -24.86 -9.91 7.59
CA ARG A 400 -24.68 -9.27 6.28
C ARG A 400 -23.23 -8.88 6.02
N TYR A 401 -22.48 -8.46 7.05
CA TYR A 401 -21.07 -8.12 6.90
C TYR A 401 -20.22 -9.34 6.55
N ARG A 402 -20.45 -10.46 7.25
CA ARG A 402 -19.76 -11.73 6.97
C ARG A 402 -20.05 -12.23 5.56
N LYS A 403 -21.33 -12.29 5.18
CA LYS A 403 -21.74 -12.69 3.82
C LYS A 403 -21.17 -11.77 2.74
N ALA A 404 -21.05 -10.47 3.03
CA ALA A 404 -20.42 -9.54 2.11
C ALA A 404 -18.92 -9.81 1.97
N ALA A 405 -18.22 -10.03 3.07
CA ALA A 405 -16.80 -10.34 3.04
C ALA A 405 -16.51 -11.65 2.30
N GLU A 406 -17.33 -12.68 2.48
CA GLU A 406 -17.25 -13.95 1.73
C GLU A 406 -17.44 -13.74 0.22
N ARG A 407 -18.43 -12.93 -0.20
CA ARG A 407 -18.59 -12.59 -1.62
C ARG A 407 -17.37 -11.86 -2.19
N ILE A 408 -16.70 -11.03 -1.40
CA ILE A 408 -15.47 -10.35 -1.84
C ILE A 408 -14.33 -11.37 -1.99
N ARG A 409 -14.15 -12.26 -1.01
CA ARG A 409 -13.18 -13.36 -1.09
C ARG A 409 -13.39 -14.19 -2.35
N ASP A 410 -14.64 -14.54 -2.65
CA ASP A 410 -14.95 -15.37 -3.82
C ASP A 410 -14.64 -14.63 -5.14
N ARG A 411 -14.66 -13.29 -5.16
CA ARG A 411 -14.17 -12.49 -6.31
C ARG A 411 -12.65 -12.48 -6.43
N TYR A 412 -11.94 -12.63 -5.32
CA TYR A 412 -10.48 -12.79 -5.33
C TYR A 412 -10.05 -14.21 -5.71
N ALA A 413 -10.96 -15.18 -5.63
CA ALA A 413 -10.66 -16.56 -6.00
C ALA A 413 -10.20 -16.63 -7.46
N GLY A 414 -9.02 -17.22 -7.68
CA GLY A 414 -8.43 -17.37 -9.01
C GLY A 414 -7.67 -16.15 -9.52
N ILE A 415 -7.60 -15.04 -8.78
CA ILE A 415 -6.76 -13.90 -9.14
C ILE A 415 -5.38 -14.03 -8.47
N ASP A 416 -4.35 -14.27 -9.26
CA ASP A 416 -2.95 -14.28 -8.81
C ASP A 416 -2.29 -12.93 -9.11
N GLY A 417 -2.42 -11.99 -8.17
CA GLY A 417 -1.85 -10.65 -8.26
C GLY A 417 -0.34 -10.63 -8.55
N PRO A 418 0.49 -11.35 -7.78
CA PRO A 418 1.91 -11.47 -8.04
C PRO A 418 2.23 -12.00 -9.45
N ALA A 419 1.57 -13.07 -9.89
CA ALA A 419 1.76 -13.63 -11.23
C ALA A 419 1.41 -12.65 -12.35
N ASN A 420 0.26 -11.98 -12.24
CA ASN A 420 -0.21 -10.99 -13.21
C ASN A 420 0.70 -9.76 -13.23
N ALA A 421 1.23 -9.34 -12.08
CA ALA A 421 2.22 -8.27 -11.99
C ALA A 421 3.53 -8.66 -12.70
N ALA A 422 4.04 -9.86 -12.45
CA ALA A 422 5.22 -10.38 -13.14
C ALA A 422 5.02 -10.44 -14.66
N GLU A 423 3.87 -10.95 -15.13
CA GLU A 423 3.52 -10.99 -16.55
C GLU A 423 3.48 -9.59 -17.17
N ALA A 424 2.80 -8.63 -16.53
CA ALA A 424 2.74 -7.26 -17.02
C ALA A 424 4.13 -6.59 -17.11
N ILE A 425 5.01 -6.83 -16.13
CA ILE A 425 6.39 -6.32 -16.14
C ILE A 425 7.19 -6.96 -17.28
N ILE A 426 7.07 -8.28 -17.49
CA ILE A 426 7.77 -9.03 -18.53
C ILE A 426 7.33 -8.56 -19.93
N GLU A 427 6.02 -8.48 -20.18
CA GLU A 427 5.45 -7.97 -21.43
C GLU A 427 5.98 -6.57 -21.71
N TYR A 428 5.96 -5.70 -20.70
CA TYR A 428 6.41 -4.33 -20.84
C TYR A 428 7.93 -4.23 -21.06
N ALA A 429 8.73 -5.05 -20.41
CA ALA A 429 10.18 -5.10 -20.63
C ALA A 429 10.54 -5.62 -22.03
N GLY A 430 9.74 -6.53 -22.58
CA GLY A 430 9.92 -7.12 -23.92
C GLY A 430 9.39 -6.27 -25.08
N ALA A 431 8.40 -5.41 -24.84
CA ALA A 431 7.94 -4.43 -25.83
C ALA A 431 9.12 -3.50 -26.19
N ARG A 432 9.40 -3.28 -27.48
CA ARG A 432 10.43 -2.33 -27.95
C ARG A 432 9.81 -1.03 -28.40
#